data_AF-A0AAN7L5I0-F1
#
_entry.id   AF-A0AAN7L5I0-F1
#
_cell.length_a   1.000
_cell.length_b   1.000
_cell.length_c   1.000
_cell.angle_alpha   90.00
_cell.angle_beta   90.00
_cell.angle_gamma   90.00
#
_symmetry.space_group_name_H-M   'P 1'
#
loop_
_entity.id
_entity.type
_entity.pdbx_description
1 polymer ?
#
loop_
_entity_poly.entity_id
_entity_poly.type
_entity_poly.pdbx_seq_one_letter_code
_entity_poly.pdbx_strand_id
1 'polypeptide(L)'
;MIEKSKYALLLLLLALFLSVAAALENEDNSMTVIARVVVVNKLPSGQNFTIHCKSKDDDLDVHTILPNDIYTFHFHNNAWGTTLFFCRVTTMVLWPRGL
;
A
#
# COMPACT_ATOMS: atom_id res chain seq x y z
N MET A 1 -26.04 41.30 -29.43
CA MET A 1 -26.45 39.88 -29.30
C MET A 1 -25.30 38.93 -28.92
N ILE A 2 -24.05 39.26 -29.26
CA ILE A 2 -22.87 38.41 -29.01
C ILE A 2 -22.45 38.37 -27.53
N GLU A 3 -22.64 39.45 -26.78
CA GLU A 3 -22.22 39.54 -25.37
C GLU A 3 -23.06 38.66 -24.43
N LYS A 4 -24.39 38.64 -24.61
CA LYS A 4 -25.31 37.73 -23.91
C LYS A 4 -25.03 36.25 -24.20
N SER A 5 -24.53 35.97 -25.41
CA SER A 5 -24.11 34.63 -25.83
C SER A 5 -22.82 34.19 -25.12
N LYS A 6 -21.88 35.10 -24.85
CA LYS A 6 -20.66 34.80 -24.06
C LYS A 6 -21.01 34.47 -22.61
N TYR A 7 -21.94 35.20 -21.99
CA TYR A 7 -22.43 34.87 -20.65
C TYR A 7 -23.18 33.54 -20.64
N ALA A 8 -23.99 33.25 -21.67
CA ALA A 8 -24.66 31.95 -21.81
C ALA A 8 -23.64 30.79 -21.95
N LEU A 9 -22.60 30.96 -22.76
CA LEU A 9 -21.53 29.98 -22.91
C LEU A 9 -20.74 29.79 -21.61
N LEU A 10 -20.42 30.89 -20.91
CA LEU A 10 -19.73 30.84 -19.62
C LEU A 10 -20.56 30.11 -18.56
N LEU A 11 -21.87 30.37 -18.51
CA LEU A 11 -22.80 29.68 -17.60
C LEU A 11 -22.92 28.18 -17.94
N LEU A 12 -22.94 27.82 -19.22
CA LEU A 12 -22.93 26.42 -19.66
C LEU A 12 -21.63 25.69 -19.27
N LEU A 13 -20.48 26.33 -19.46
CA LEU A 13 -19.18 25.75 -19.06
C LEU A 13 -19.08 25.58 -17.55
N LEU A 14 -19.60 26.54 -16.77
CA LEU A 14 -19.62 26.47 -15.31
C LEU A 14 -20.55 25.35 -14.81
N ALA A 15 -21.72 25.20 -15.43
CA ALA A 15 -22.65 24.11 -15.13
C ALA A 15 -22.05 22.72 -15.48
N LEU A 16 -21.33 22.62 -16.60
CA LEU A 16 -20.58 21.42 -16.97
C LEU A 16 -19.50 21.09 -15.93
N PHE A 17 -18.70 22.09 -15.53
CA PHE A 17 -17.65 21.90 -14.52
C PHE A 17 -18.23 21.43 -13.18
N LEU A 18 -19.33 22.03 -12.72
CA LEU A 18 -20.02 21.62 -11.49
C LEU A 18 -20.58 20.19 -11.59
N SER A 19 -21.14 19.82 -12.75
CA SER A 19 -21.66 18.46 -12.96
C SER A 19 -20.56 17.39 -12.95
N VAL A 20 -19.38 17.71 -13.51
CA VAL A 20 -18.21 16.82 -13.48
C VAL A 20 -17.63 16.73 -12.07
N ALA A 21 -17.50 17.85 -11.35
CA ALA A 21 -17.01 17.84 -9.98
C ALA A 21 -17.91 17.00 -9.05
N ALA A 22 -19.23 17.13 -9.18
CA ALA A 22 -20.19 16.29 -8.44
C ALA A 22 -20.13 14.80 -8.84
N ALA A 23 -19.76 14.48 -10.08
CA ALA A 23 -19.54 13.10 -10.52
C ALA A 23 -18.23 12.50 -9.97
N LEU A 24 -17.23 13.33 -9.65
CA LEU A 24 -15.96 12.90 -9.05
C LEU A 24 -16.09 12.60 -7.54
N GLU A 25 -17.20 12.95 -6.91
CA GLU A 25 -17.46 12.65 -5.49
C GLU A 25 -18.16 11.30 -5.25
N ASN A 26 -18.39 10.50 -6.31
CA ASN A 26 -19.10 9.23 -6.19
C ASN A 26 -18.22 8.02 -6.50
N GLU A 27 -18.21 7.13 -5.51
CA GLU A 27 -17.56 5.82 -5.44
C GLU A 27 -16.04 5.85 -5.45
N ASP A 28 -15.48 6.02 -4.24
CA ASP A 28 -14.35 5.21 -3.81
C ASP A 28 -14.76 3.72 -3.83
N ASN A 29 -14.95 3.20 -5.04
CA ASN A 29 -14.90 1.80 -5.35
C ASN A 29 -13.56 1.54 -6.05
N SER A 30 -12.50 2.18 -5.56
CA SER A 30 -11.18 1.57 -5.66
C SER A 30 -11.31 0.27 -4.90
N MET A 31 -11.51 -0.81 -5.64
CA MET A 31 -11.41 -2.20 -5.19
C MET A 31 -9.98 -2.40 -4.68
N THR A 32 -9.69 -1.81 -3.53
CA THR A 32 -8.40 -1.80 -2.91
C THR A 32 -8.29 -3.16 -2.26
N VAL A 33 -7.67 -4.09 -2.99
CA VAL A 33 -7.49 -5.45 -2.48
C VAL A 33 -6.43 -5.36 -1.39
N ILE A 34 -6.86 -5.52 -0.14
CA ILE A 34 -5.95 -5.59 1.01
C ILE A 34 -5.32 -6.98 1.01
N ALA A 35 -4.01 -7.03 0.76
CA ALA A 35 -3.23 -8.24 0.93
C ALA A 35 -2.78 -8.35 2.39
N ARG A 36 -3.01 -9.52 2.98
CA ARG A 36 -2.51 -9.87 4.32
C ARG A 36 -1.42 -10.92 4.21
N VAL A 37 -0.26 -10.64 4.79
CA VAL A 37 0.87 -11.57 4.85
C VAL A 37 1.08 -12.00 6.30
N VAL A 38 1.09 -13.31 6.53
CA VAL A 38 1.33 -13.91 7.85
C VAL A 38 2.57 -14.78 7.76
N VAL A 39 3.57 -14.45 8.57
CA VAL A 39 4.84 -15.18 8.67
C VAL A 39 4.85 -15.91 10.00
N VAL A 40 5.00 -17.23 9.97
CA VAL A 40 4.99 -18.08 11.16
C VAL A 40 6.28 -18.86 11.25
N ASN A 41 6.92 -18.84 12.43
CA ASN A 41 8.11 -19.65 12.64
C ASN A 41 7.78 -21.06 13.12
N LYS A 42 7.97 -22.02 12.20
CA LYS A 42 7.84 -23.47 12.43
C LYS A 42 9.16 -24.21 12.20
N LEU A 43 10.30 -23.53 12.35
CA LEU A 43 11.61 -24.18 12.23
C LEU A 43 11.80 -25.24 13.33
N PRO A 44 12.46 -26.36 13.01
CA PRO A 44 12.77 -27.40 14.00
C PRO A 44 13.81 -26.90 15.02
N SER A 45 13.81 -27.54 16.20
CA SER A 45 14.78 -27.29 17.29
C SER A 45 14.72 -25.89 17.91
N GLY A 46 13.59 -25.18 17.79
CA GLY A 46 13.40 -23.89 18.45
C GLY A 46 14.33 -22.79 17.91
N GLN A 47 14.67 -22.84 16.63
CA GLN A 47 15.48 -21.83 15.97
C GLN A 47 14.67 -20.57 15.67
N ASN A 48 15.31 -19.41 15.77
CA ASN A 48 14.77 -18.15 15.28
C ASN A 48 15.20 -17.91 13.83
N PHE A 49 14.48 -17.04 13.13
CA PHE A 49 14.96 -16.43 11.90
C PHE A 49 14.61 -14.96 11.89
N THR A 50 15.34 -14.20 11.08
CA THR A 50 15.03 -12.81 10.79
C THR A 50 14.44 -12.69 9.40
N ILE A 51 13.45 -11.81 9.25
CA ILE A 51 12.93 -11.41 7.95
C ILE A 51 13.19 -9.93 7.74
N HIS A 52 13.49 -9.55 6.51
CA HIS A 52 13.50 -8.17 6.07
C HIS A 52 12.65 -8.07 4.81
N CYS A 53 11.49 -7.41 4.92
CA CYS A 53 10.54 -7.27 3.83
C CYS A 53 10.53 -5.83 3.34
N LYS A 54 10.62 -5.63 2.03
CA LYS A 54 10.69 -4.29 1.41
C LYS A 54 9.99 -4.26 0.06
N SER A 55 9.21 -3.22 -0.19
CA SER A 55 8.66 -2.88 -1.50
C SER A 55 9.51 -1.78 -2.15
N LYS A 56 9.09 -1.30 -3.32
CA LYS A 56 9.74 -0.14 -3.94
C LYS A 56 9.69 1.11 -3.03
N ASP A 57 8.57 1.29 -2.33
CA ASP A 57 8.22 2.53 -1.65
C ASP A 57 8.26 2.40 -0.12
N ASP A 58 8.13 1.18 0.42
CA ASP A 58 8.05 0.91 1.86
C ASP A 58 9.09 -0.12 2.31
N ASP A 59 9.73 0.14 3.46
CA ASP A 59 10.65 -0.78 4.13
C ASP A 59 10.03 -1.19 5.48
N LEU A 60 9.82 -2.49 5.70
CA LEU A 60 9.19 -3.02 6.92
C LEU A 60 10.19 -3.38 8.01
N ASP A 61 11.44 -2.94 7.89
CA ASP A 61 12.55 -3.22 8.80
C ASP A 61 12.84 -4.72 9.00
N VAL A 62 13.89 -5.00 9.77
CA VAL A 62 14.30 -6.36 10.11
C VAL A 62 13.54 -6.84 11.35
N HIS A 63 12.83 -7.95 11.22
CA HIS A 63 12.05 -8.56 12.30
C HIS A 63 12.58 -9.94 12.64
N THR A 64 12.90 -10.19 13.91
CA THR A 64 13.28 -11.53 14.42
C THR A 64 12.02 -12.27 14.85
N ILE A 65 11.78 -13.45 14.27
CA ILE A 65 10.63 -14.30 14.59
C ILE A 65 11.11 -15.44 15.48
N LEU A 66 10.66 -15.45 16.74
CA LEU A 66 10.98 -16.49 17.72
C LEU A 66 10.24 -17.80 17.41
N PRO A 67 10.62 -18.92 18.03
CA PRO A 67 9.94 -20.19 17.79
C PRO A 67 8.45 -20.12 18.10
N ASN A 68 7.62 -20.57 17.15
CA ASN A 68 6.15 -20.50 17.20
C ASN A 68 5.53 -19.10 17.19
N ASP A 69 6.33 -18.04 17.04
CA ASP A 69 5.80 -16.68 16.89
C ASP A 69 5.29 -16.40 15.47
N ILE A 70 4.48 -15.34 15.41
CA ILE A 70 3.81 -14.87 14.20
C ILE A 70 4.14 -13.39 14.00
N TYR A 71 4.55 -13.04 12.79
CA TYR A 71 4.61 -11.65 12.33
C TYR A 71 3.60 -11.45 11.21
N THR A 72 2.87 -10.34 11.24
CA THR A 72 1.81 -10.06 10.26
C THR A 72 1.92 -8.63 9.79
N PHE A 73 1.80 -8.43 8.48
CA PHE A 73 1.66 -7.10 7.89
C PHE A 73 0.62 -7.12 6.79
N HIS A 74 0.13 -5.93 6.45
CA HIS A 74 -0.90 -5.71 5.45
C HIS A 74 -0.43 -4.64 4.46
N PHE A 75 -0.82 -4.78 3.20
CA PHE A 75 -0.60 -3.74 2.21
C PHE A 75 -1.77 -3.65 1.23
N HIS A 76 -1.96 -2.45 0.69
CA HIS A 76 -2.99 -2.17 -0.29
C HIS A 76 -2.45 -2.44 -1.69
N ASN A 77 -3.21 -3.18 -2.48
CA ASN A 77 -2.98 -3.31 -3.92
C ASN A 77 -3.91 -2.33 -4.64
N ASN A 78 -3.33 -1.42 -5.42
CA ASN A 78 -4.08 -0.31 -6.02
C ASN A 78 -4.48 -0.69 -7.45
N ALA A 79 -5.63 -0.18 -7.93
CA ALA A 79 -6.07 -0.44 -9.31
C ALA A 79 -5.11 0.15 -10.38
N TRP A 80 -4.32 1.16 -10.02
CA TRP A 80 -3.36 1.83 -10.92
C TRP A 80 -1.91 1.34 -10.78
N GLY A 81 -1.65 0.31 -9.96
CA GLY A 81 -0.32 -0.28 -9.81
C GLY A 81 -0.25 -1.36 -8.74
N THR A 82 0.58 -2.37 -8.96
CA THR A 82 0.76 -3.45 -7.99
C THR A 82 1.86 -3.14 -6.98
N THR A 83 1.53 -3.20 -5.69
CA THR A 83 2.52 -3.16 -4.61
C THR A 83 3.13 -4.56 -4.44
N LEU A 84 4.44 -4.68 -4.62
CA LEU A 84 5.16 -5.95 -4.46
C LEU A 84 6.21 -5.84 -3.36
N PHE A 85 6.11 -6.69 -2.35
CA PHE A 85 7.12 -6.84 -1.30
C PHE A 85 8.06 -8.02 -1.59
N PHE A 86 9.36 -7.78 -1.46
CA PHE A 86 10.40 -8.80 -1.45
C PHE A 86 10.86 -9.03 -0.02
N CYS A 87 10.80 -10.29 0.44
CA CYS A 87 11.24 -10.67 1.79
C CYS A 87 12.51 -11.51 1.73
N ARG A 88 13.56 -11.07 2.43
CA ARG A 88 14.77 -11.84 2.66
C ARG A 88 14.69 -12.52 4.02
N VAL A 89 14.90 -13.84 4.03
CA VAL A 89 14.95 -14.63 5.26
C VAL A 89 16.41 -14.99 5.57
N THR A 90 16.86 -14.70 6.79
CA THR A 90 18.22 -15.01 7.24
C THR A 90 18.20 -15.61 8.64
N THR A 91 19.11 -16.55 8.91
CA THR A 91 19.29 -17.17 10.23
C THR A 91 20.34 -16.44 11.08
N MET A 92 20.98 -15.41 10.53
CA MET A 92 21.96 -14.57 11.21
C MET A 92 21.48 -13.12 11.25
N VAL A 93 21.56 -12.52 12.43
CA VAL A 93 21.52 -11.07 12.59
C VAL A 93 22.88 -10.57 12.09
N LEU A 94 22.95 -9.94 10.92
CA LEU A 94 24.12 -9.11 10.59
C LEU A 94 24.04 -7.83 11.41
N TRP A 95 24.19 -7.96 12.73
CA TRP A 95 24.83 -6.96 13.56
C TRP A 95 25.52 -7.68 14.71
N PRO A 96 26.84 -7.52 14.89
CA PRO A 96 27.55 -8.11 16.00
C PRO A 96 26.94 -7.55 17.29
N ARG A 97 26.78 -8.40 18.30
CA ARG A 97 26.71 -7.92 19.68
C ARG A 97 27.93 -7.01 19.87
N GLY A 98 27.69 -5.83 20.43
CA GLY A 98 28.71 -4.80 20.59
C GLY A 98 30.07 -5.33 21.04
N LEU A 99 31.09 -4.83 20.34
CA LEU A 99 32.42 -4.55 20.83
C LEU A 99 32.78 -3.16 20.30
#